data_AF-A0A2G8T815-F1
#
_entry.id   AF-A0A2G8T815-F1
#
_cell.length_a   1.000
_cell.length_b   1.000
_cell.length_c   1.000
_cell.angle_alpha   90.00
_cell.angle_beta   90.00
_cell.angle_gamma   90.00
#
_symmetry.space_group_name_H-M   'P 1'
#
loop_
_entity.id
_entity.type
_entity.pdbx_description
1 polymer ?
#
loop_
_entity_poly.entity_id
_entity_poly.type
_entity_poly.pdbx_seq_one_letter_code
_entity_poly.pdbx_strand_id
1 'polypeptide(L)'
;MKVWNSSWFSYLPGYYAGISPLGVPSVADSVDAIEGARKTTTLPVVGIRSGNFLLSASHARYESDFRSAHSSVLSPTGQNILTSRSDHLSRKESDLTAGYSLTPNIALTVGYKHASEERDTSLGITGTATTRSFEAKVKGLVFGVTANFPVRGGLGFYGLAGYGPARLETLLPGQNAAITSNGRYLISEIGLTYSLVITDAFVKGANVGLGYRSQTVKTDGVGPGFLDQRDYRDVKDGVTLSLTVAL
;
A
#
# COMPACT_ATOMS: atom_id res chain seq x y z
N MET A 1 10.82 -14.86 10.62
CA MET A 1 11.11 -13.43 10.88
C MET A 1 10.14 -12.60 10.04
N LYS A 2 9.37 -11.69 10.67
CA LYS A 2 8.33 -10.87 10.01
C LYS A 2 8.99 -9.60 9.46
N VAL A 3 8.76 -9.25 8.19
CA VAL A 3 9.50 -8.16 7.53
C VAL A 3 8.57 -7.14 6.83
N TRP A 4 7.31 -7.51 6.55
CA TRP A 4 6.31 -6.62 5.96
C TRP A 4 4.91 -6.98 6.46
N ASN A 5 4.11 -5.98 6.88
CA ASN A 5 2.69 -6.16 7.22
C ASN A 5 1.85 -5.22 6.34
N SER A 6 0.72 -5.72 5.90
CA SER A 6 -0.21 -4.95 5.10
C SER A 6 -1.61 -5.35 5.48
N SER A 7 -2.34 -4.42 6.08
CA SER A 7 -3.74 -4.59 6.43
C SER A 7 -4.58 -3.81 5.44
N TRP A 8 -5.45 -4.51 4.71
CA TRP A 8 -6.24 -3.92 3.66
C TRP A 8 -7.72 -3.95 4.02
N PHE A 9 -8.44 -2.96 3.51
CA PHE A 9 -9.90 -3.03 3.46
C PHE A 9 -10.29 -4.02 2.35
N SER A 10 -11.09 -5.02 2.67
CA SER A 10 -11.75 -5.85 1.65
C SER A 10 -13.22 -5.51 1.53
N TYR A 11 -13.66 -5.45 0.27
CA TYR A 11 -15.04 -5.22 -0.10
C TYR A 11 -15.51 -6.43 -0.91
N LEU A 12 -16.60 -7.03 -0.47
CA LEU A 12 -17.44 -7.94 -1.24
C LEU A 12 -18.71 -7.17 -1.60
N PRO A 13 -19.00 -6.98 -2.90
CA PRO A 13 -20.31 -6.55 -3.33
C PRO A 13 -21.37 -7.55 -2.83
N GLY A 14 -22.49 -7.04 -2.34
CA GLY A 14 -23.56 -7.84 -1.72
C GLY A 14 -24.12 -8.94 -2.62
N TYR A 15 -24.01 -8.81 -3.95
CA TYR A 15 -24.38 -9.87 -4.90
C TYR A 15 -23.69 -11.22 -4.65
N TYR A 16 -22.58 -11.24 -3.92
CA TYR A 16 -21.83 -12.45 -3.57
C TYR A 16 -21.89 -12.83 -2.08
N ALA A 17 -22.64 -12.08 -1.25
CA ALA A 17 -22.69 -12.25 0.21
C ALA A 17 -23.62 -13.38 0.69
N GLY A 18 -24.17 -14.17 -0.24
CA GLY A 18 -24.95 -15.36 0.07
C GLY A 18 -26.46 -15.20 -0.18
N ILE A 19 -27.22 -16.15 0.34
CA ILE A 19 -28.68 -16.19 0.26
C ILE A 19 -29.21 -15.94 1.67
N SER A 20 -30.09 -14.97 1.83
CA SER A 20 -30.78 -14.71 3.09
C SER A 20 -31.55 -15.95 3.58
N PRO A 21 -31.93 -16.03 4.88
CA PRO A 21 -32.76 -17.10 5.42
C PRO A 21 -34.10 -17.33 4.69
N LEU A 22 -34.50 -16.39 3.83
CA LEU A 22 -35.72 -16.44 3.02
C LEU A 22 -35.50 -16.96 1.59
N GLY A 23 -34.30 -17.45 1.25
CA GLY A 23 -34.01 -17.94 -0.11
C GLY A 23 -33.76 -16.83 -1.15
N VAL A 24 -33.73 -15.57 -0.72
CA VAL A 24 -33.47 -14.40 -1.57
C VAL A 24 -31.98 -14.04 -1.51
N PRO A 25 -31.29 -13.77 -2.64
CA PRO A 25 -29.90 -13.27 -2.62
C PRO A 25 -29.76 -12.13 -1.62
N SER A 26 -28.91 -12.28 -0.62
CA SER A 26 -28.69 -11.23 0.37
C SER A 26 -27.86 -10.13 -0.28
N VAL A 27 -28.46 -8.99 -0.59
CA VAL A 27 -27.79 -7.81 -1.17
C VAL A 27 -26.99 -7.03 -0.11
N ALA A 28 -26.37 -7.73 0.84
CA ALA A 28 -25.62 -7.12 1.92
C ALA A 28 -24.14 -7.08 1.53
N ASP A 29 -23.60 -5.91 1.23
CA ASP A 29 -22.14 -5.78 1.04
C ASP A 29 -21.42 -6.28 2.29
N SER A 30 -20.54 -7.27 2.15
CA SER A 30 -19.67 -7.69 3.24
C SER A 30 -18.33 -6.98 3.13
N VAL A 31 -17.96 -6.32 4.22
CA VAL A 31 -16.69 -5.61 4.34
C VAL A 31 -15.86 -6.37 5.35
N ASP A 32 -14.86 -7.11 4.87
CA ASP A 32 -13.93 -7.81 5.74
C ASP A 32 -12.58 -7.08 5.73
N ALA A 33 -12.00 -6.81 6.90
CA ALA A 33 -10.59 -6.48 6.96
C ALA A 33 -9.81 -7.76 6.72
N ILE A 34 -9.19 -7.91 5.54
CA ILE A 34 -8.38 -9.09 5.22
C ILE A 34 -6.90 -8.72 5.41
N GLU A 35 -6.25 -9.37 6.37
CA GLU A 35 -4.81 -9.24 6.59
C GLU A 35 -4.04 -10.11 5.58
N GLY A 36 -3.04 -9.49 4.93
CA GLY A 36 -2.13 -10.11 3.96
C GLY A 36 -1.61 -11.49 4.34
N ALA A 37 -1.55 -12.43 3.39
CA ALA A 37 -0.57 -13.51 3.51
C ALA A 37 0.84 -12.88 3.62
N ARG A 38 1.54 -13.25 4.69
CA ARG A 38 2.80 -12.63 5.13
C ARG A 38 3.93 -12.96 4.14
N LYS A 39 4.20 -12.07 3.20
CA LYS A 39 5.36 -12.16 2.30
C LYS A 39 6.41 -11.11 2.67
N THR A 40 7.66 -11.53 2.71
CA THR A 40 8.80 -10.63 2.84
C THR A 40 9.02 -9.94 1.51
N THR A 41 8.48 -8.74 1.34
CA THR A 41 8.77 -7.88 0.20
C THR A 41 9.45 -6.63 0.73
N THR A 42 10.61 -6.25 0.20
CA THR A 42 11.29 -5.01 0.56
C THR A 42 10.95 -3.91 -0.44
N LEU A 43 10.92 -2.66 0.02
CA LEU A 43 10.76 -1.51 -0.88
C LEU A 43 12.16 -0.96 -1.23
N PRO A 44 12.65 -1.16 -2.46
CA PRO A 44 13.92 -0.59 -2.89
C PRO A 44 13.77 0.92 -3.13
N VAL A 45 14.64 1.70 -2.53
CA VAL A 45 14.72 3.16 -2.68
C VAL A 45 16.09 3.51 -3.25
N VAL A 46 16.11 4.25 -4.35
CA VAL A 46 17.35 4.79 -4.93
C VAL A 46 17.31 6.30 -4.85
N GLY A 47 18.40 6.90 -4.38
CA GLY A 47 18.52 8.34 -4.21
C GLY A 47 19.84 8.91 -4.71
N ILE A 48 19.79 10.19 -5.05
CA ILE A 48 20.92 11.01 -5.43
C ILE A 48 20.89 12.27 -4.55
N ARG A 49 22.05 12.67 -4.05
CA ARG A 49 22.27 13.92 -3.34
C ARG A 49 23.31 14.75 -4.09
N SER A 50 23.01 16.02 -4.34
CA SER A 50 23.95 16.99 -4.90
C SER A 50 23.85 18.29 -4.12
N GLY A 51 24.91 18.60 -3.36
CA GLY A 51 24.90 19.70 -2.39
C GLY A 51 23.76 19.59 -1.39
N ASN A 52 22.88 20.60 -1.37
CA ASN A 52 21.71 20.66 -0.49
C ASN A 52 20.49 19.93 -1.05
N PHE A 53 20.50 19.53 -2.32
CA PHE A 53 19.37 18.86 -2.95
C PHE A 53 19.46 17.35 -2.79
N LEU A 54 18.31 16.73 -2.53
CA LEU A 54 18.13 15.29 -2.55
C LEU A 54 16.98 14.92 -3.47
N LEU A 55 17.13 13.82 -4.19
CA LEU A 55 16.10 13.21 -5.02
C LEU A 55 16.12 11.71 -4.76
N SER A 56 14.96 11.09 -4.58
CA SER A 56 14.85 9.65 -4.42
C SER A 56 13.61 9.10 -5.09
N ALA A 57 13.69 7.88 -5.60
CA ALA A 57 12.58 7.16 -6.17
C ALA A 57 12.53 5.72 -5.62
N SER A 58 11.34 5.16 -5.53
CA SER A 58 11.13 3.75 -5.24
C SER A 58 10.02 3.18 -6.10
N HIS A 59 10.14 1.91 -6.46
CA HIS A 59 9.09 1.15 -7.14
C HIS A 59 9.04 -0.26 -6.58
N ALA A 60 7.84 -0.75 -6.29
CA ALA A 60 7.67 -2.12 -5.83
C ALA A 60 6.35 -2.72 -6.35
N ARG A 61 6.37 -4.05 -6.50
CA ARG A 61 5.21 -4.86 -6.86
C ARG A 61 4.97 -5.88 -5.76
N TYR A 62 3.72 -6.02 -5.37
CA TYR A 62 3.28 -6.86 -4.26
C TYR A 62 2.16 -7.75 -4.77
N GLU A 63 2.31 -9.05 -4.57
CA GLU A 63 1.30 -10.04 -4.96
C GLU A 63 1.01 -10.95 -3.77
N SER A 64 -0.26 -11.05 -3.38
CA SER A 64 -0.68 -11.83 -2.23
C SER A 64 -1.96 -12.60 -2.53
N ASP A 65 -1.97 -13.87 -2.17
CA ASP A 65 -3.14 -14.74 -2.29
C ASP A 65 -3.79 -14.88 -0.91
N PHE A 66 -5.10 -14.67 -0.88
CA PHE A 66 -5.93 -14.79 0.30
C PHE A 66 -6.93 -15.91 0.08
N ARG A 67 -6.99 -16.83 1.02
CA ARG A 67 -8.00 -17.87 1.03
C ARG A 67 -8.86 -17.68 2.27
N SER A 68 -10.09 -17.28 2.07
CA SER A 68 -11.08 -17.18 3.13
C SER A 68 -12.02 -18.37 2.99
N ALA A 69 -11.87 -19.35 3.89
CA ALA A 69 -12.82 -20.44 4.00
C ALA A 69 -14.11 -19.89 4.61
N HIS A 70 -15.21 -20.01 3.87
CA HIS A 70 -16.55 -19.65 4.35
C HIS A 70 -17.31 -20.93 4.69
N SER A 71 -18.17 -20.87 5.70
CA SER A 71 -19.12 -21.95 5.98
C SER A 71 -19.97 -22.21 4.74
N SER A 72 -20.15 -23.48 4.39
CA SER A 72 -20.85 -23.82 3.15
C SER A 72 -22.29 -23.31 3.18
N VAL A 73 -22.65 -22.46 2.20
CA VAL A 73 -24.04 -22.06 2.00
C VAL A 73 -24.74 -23.20 1.28
N LEU A 74 -25.69 -23.86 1.95
CA LEU A 74 -26.50 -24.91 1.33
C LEU A 74 -27.69 -24.29 0.61
N SER A 75 -27.96 -24.75 -0.61
CA SER A 75 -29.19 -24.43 -1.32
C SER A 75 -30.40 -24.99 -0.58
N PRO A 76 -31.62 -24.50 -0.85
CA PRO A 76 -32.85 -25.15 -0.42
C PRO A 76 -32.97 -26.61 -0.90
N THR A 77 -32.19 -27.00 -1.93
CA THR A 77 -32.10 -28.37 -2.46
C THR A 77 -30.95 -29.19 -1.86
N GLY A 78 -30.21 -28.68 -0.86
CA GLY A 78 -29.12 -29.38 -0.18
C GLY A 78 -27.77 -29.39 -0.92
N GLN A 79 -27.61 -28.60 -1.98
CA GLN A 79 -26.34 -28.46 -2.71
C GLN A 79 -25.46 -27.37 -2.09
N ASN A 80 -24.16 -27.60 -1.98
CA ASN A 80 -23.21 -26.56 -1.58
C ASN A 80 -23.11 -25.48 -2.67
N ILE A 81 -23.59 -24.27 -2.38
CA ILE A 81 -23.59 -23.11 -3.29
C ILE A 81 -22.24 -22.39 -3.25
N LEU A 82 -21.58 -22.30 -2.10
CA LEU A 82 -20.28 -21.66 -1.96
C LEU A 82 -19.44 -22.44 -0.95
N THR A 83 -18.30 -22.98 -1.39
CA THR A 83 -17.42 -23.81 -0.53
C THR A 83 -16.13 -23.11 -0.11
N SER A 84 -15.69 -22.11 -0.87
CA SER A 84 -14.48 -21.34 -0.60
C SER A 84 -14.49 -20.02 -1.35
N ARG A 85 -13.72 -19.05 -0.86
CA ARG A 85 -13.38 -17.81 -1.57
C ARG A 85 -11.86 -17.69 -1.62
N SER A 86 -11.32 -17.41 -2.79
CA SER A 86 -9.93 -17.02 -2.96
C SER A 86 -9.87 -15.63 -3.57
N ASP A 87 -9.15 -14.70 -2.93
CA ASP A 87 -8.84 -13.41 -3.50
C ASP A 87 -7.35 -13.36 -3.86
N HIS A 88 -7.04 -12.91 -5.07
CA HIS A 88 -5.69 -12.59 -5.51
C HIS A 88 -5.54 -11.07 -5.54
N LEU A 89 -4.56 -10.55 -4.82
CA LEU A 89 -4.23 -9.13 -4.76
C LEU A 89 -2.94 -8.87 -5.53
N SER A 90 -2.98 -7.92 -6.46
CA SER A 90 -1.80 -7.36 -7.10
C SER A 90 -1.74 -5.86 -6.84
N ARG A 91 -0.60 -5.37 -6.35
CA ARG A 91 -0.39 -3.96 -6.06
C ARG A 91 0.95 -3.47 -6.58
N LYS A 92 0.94 -2.31 -7.22
CA LYS A 92 2.12 -1.62 -7.74
C LYS A 92 2.22 -0.27 -7.06
N GLU A 93 3.40 0.07 -6.56
CA GLU A 93 3.64 1.35 -5.92
C GLU A 93 4.87 2.02 -6.49
N SER A 94 4.77 3.32 -6.69
CA SER A 94 5.85 4.19 -7.11
C SER A 94 5.85 5.44 -6.24
N ASP A 95 7.03 5.80 -5.76
CA ASP A 95 7.25 7.03 -5.03
C ASP A 95 8.37 7.82 -5.69
N LEU A 96 8.19 9.14 -5.75
CA LEU A 96 9.22 10.10 -6.08
C LEU A 96 9.29 11.12 -4.94
N THR A 97 10.48 11.50 -4.51
CA THR A 97 10.66 12.47 -3.43
C THR A 97 11.84 13.37 -3.77
N ALA A 98 11.61 14.67 -3.74
CA ALA A 98 12.64 15.69 -3.82
C ALA A 98 12.74 16.41 -2.47
N GLY A 99 13.91 16.94 -2.15
CA GLY A 99 14.08 17.67 -0.91
C GLY A 99 15.24 18.64 -0.92
N TYR A 100 15.26 19.47 0.11
CA TYR A 100 16.26 20.50 0.34
C TYR A 100 16.74 20.47 1.78
N SER A 101 18.06 20.35 1.94
CA SER A 101 18.74 20.30 3.24
C SER A 101 18.78 21.69 3.85
N LEU A 102 18.11 21.87 4.99
CA LEU A 102 18.17 23.09 5.80
C LEU A 102 19.41 23.10 6.70
N THR A 103 19.78 21.92 7.19
CA THR A 103 21.02 21.68 7.94
C THR A 103 21.68 20.42 7.40
N PRO A 104 22.93 20.10 7.79
CA PRO A 104 23.57 18.85 7.39
C PRO A 104 22.73 17.60 7.74
N ASN A 105 21.89 17.72 8.77
CA ASN A 105 21.14 16.62 9.37
C ASN A 105 19.64 16.68 9.06
N ILE A 106 19.08 17.79 8.58
CA ILE A 106 17.64 17.97 8.40
C ILE A 106 17.35 18.49 7.00
N ALA A 107 16.41 17.86 6.30
CA ALA A 107 15.90 18.32 5.02
C ALA A 107 14.37 18.33 4.98
N LEU A 108 13.81 19.33 4.28
CA LEU A 108 12.41 19.34 3.91
C LEU A 108 12.23 18.53 2.63
N THR A 109 11.11 17.83 2.50
CA THR A 109 10.82 16.99 1.34
C THR A 109 9.43 17.26 0.78
N VAL A 110 9.32 17.12 -0.54
CA VAL A 110 8.07 17.01 -1.26
C VAL A 110 8.11 15.72 -2.07
N GLY A 111 7.07 14.91 -1.92
CA GLY A 111 6.96 13.62 -2.56
C GLY A 111 5.66 13.48 -3.33
N TYR A 112 5.72 12.72 -4.42
CA TYR A 112 4.56 12.24 -5.14
C TYR A 112 4.51 10.72 -5.02
N LYS A 113 3.36 10.21 -4.60
CA LYS A 113 3.10 8.78 -4.46
C LYS A 113 2.00 8.35 -5.39
N HIS A 114 2.18 7.19 -5.98
CA HIS A 114 1.21 6.54 -6.82
C HIS A 114 1.15 5.05 -6.49
N ALA A 115 -0.03 4.55 -6.15
CA ALA A 115 -0.30 3.14 -5.94
C ALA A 115 -1.47 2.71 -6.81
N SER A 116 -1.38 1.51 -7.38
CA SER A 116 -2.48 0.83 -8.08
C SER A 116 -2.66 -0.54 -7.46
N GLU A 117 -3.88 -0.87 -7.10
CA GLU A 117 -4.29 -2.14 -6.50
C GLU A 117 -5.38 -2.78 -7.35
N GLU A 118 -5.24 -4.07 -7.57
CA GLU A 118 -6.13 -4.90 -8.34
C GLU A 118 -6.45 -6.14 -7.50
N ARG A 119 -7.73 -6.52 -7.44
CA ARG A 119 -8.16 -7.71 -6.73
C ARG A 119 -9.07 -8.59 -7.57
N ASP A 120 -8.64 -9.82 -7.76
CA ASP A 120 -9.38 -10.86 -8.47
C ASP A 120 -9.97 -11.84 -7.47
N THR A 121 -11.28 -12.09 -7.53
CA THR A 121 -11.97 -13.03 -6.66
C THR A 121 -12.39 -14.26 -7.45
N SER A 122 -12.07 -15.43 -6.89
CA SER A 122 -12.54 -16.73 -7.33
C SER A 122 -13.44 -17.33 -6.26
N LEU A 123 -14.60 -17.81 -6.67
CA LEU A 123 -15.57 -18.48 -5.81
C LEU A 123 -15.48 -19.99 -6.07
N GLY A 124 -15.52 -20.79 -5.00
CA GLY A 124 -15.56 -22.25 -5.06
C GLY A 124 -16.90 -22.80 -5.51
N ILE A 125 -17.47 -22.24 -6.57
CA ILE A 125 -18.70 -22.66 -7.22
C ILE A 125 -18.32 -23.30 -8.56
N THR A 126 -18.82 -24.50 -8.84
CA THR A 126 -18.52 -25.19 -10.10
C THR A 126 -19.05 -24.34 -11.27
N GLY A 127 -18.14 -23.92 -12.16
CA GLY A 127 -18.49 -23.13 -13.36
C GLY A 127 -18.37 -21.61 -13.23
N THR A 128 -18.00 -21.06 -12.07
CA THR A 128 -17.71 -19.61 -11.96
C THR A 128 -16.27 -19.29 -12.33
N ALA A 129 -16.10 -18.34 -13.25
CA ALA A 129 -14.78 -17.78 -13.58
C ALA A 129 -14.29 -16.82 -12.49
N THR A 130 -12.98 -16.64 -12.39
CA THR A 130 -12.37 -15.57 -11.61
C THR A 130 -12.80 -14.22 -12.17
N THR A 131 -13.24 -13.30 -11.31
CA THR A 131 -13.70 -11.96 -11.71
C THR A 131 -12.93 -10.88 -10.98
N ARG A 132 -12.68 -9.75 -11.65
CA ARG A 132 -12.12 -8.54 -11.04
C ARG A 132 -13.15 -8.00 -10.06
N SER A 133 -12.82 -8.03 -8.77
CA SER A 133 -13.70 -7.60 -7.67
C SER A 133 -13.48 -6.15 -7.25
N PHE A 134 -12.29 -5.62 -7.50
CA PHE A 134 -11.90 -4.29 -7.05
C PHE A 134 -10.68 -3.78 -7.81
N GLU A 135 -10.69 -2.52 -8.20
CA GLU A 135 -9.50 -1.78 -8.63
C GLU A 135 -9.46 -0.46 -7.86
N ALA A 136 -8.29 -0.12 -7.32
CA ALA A 136 -8.06 1.15 -6.65
C ALA A 136 -6.77 1.81 -7.12
N LYS A 137 -6.81 3.12 -7.29
CA LYS A 137 -5.65 3.96 -7.57
C LYS A 137 -5.56 5.04 -6.50
N VAL A 138 -4.41 5.12 -5.86
CA VAL A 138 -4.11 6.19 -4.90
C VAL A 138 -3.03 7.07 -5.48
N LYS A 139 -3.28 8.39 -5.48
CA LYS A 139 -2.29 9.41 -5.79
C LYS A 139 -2.17 10.34 -4.59
N GLY A 140 -0.96 10.70 -4.20
CA GLY A 140 -0.74 11.57 -3.05
C GLY A 140 0.42 12.52 -3.26
N LEU A 141 0.24 13.76 -2.83
CA LEU A 141 1.35 14.69 -2.59
C LEU A 141 1.66 14.65 -1.10
N VAL A 142 2.94 14.55 -0.77
CA VAL A 142 3.41 14.39 0.61
C VAL A 142 4.46 15.45 0.89
N PHE A 143 4.24 16.26 1.91
CA PHE A 143 5.22 17.19 2.42
C PHE A 143 5.81 16.62 3.70
N GLY A 144 7.11 16.66 3.85
CA GLY A 144 7.76 15.98 4.95
C GLY A 144 9.07 16.60 5.40
N VAL A 145 9.61 15.97 6.43
CA VAL A 145 10.91 16.26 7.00
C VAL A 145 11.66 14.94 7.08
N THR A 146 12.93 14.96 6.69
CA THR A 146 13.87 13.87 6.95
C THR A 146 15.00 14.37 7.84
N ALA A 147 15.39 13.54 8.79
CA ALA A 147 16.45 13.80 9.73
C ALA A 147 17.46 12.65 9.73
N ASN A 148 18.75 12.96 9.79
CA ASN A 148 19.85 12.00 9.87
C ASN A 148 20.69 12.29 11.12
N PHE A 149 21.01 11.24 11.87
CA PHE A 149 21.80 11.32 13.08
C PHE A 149 23.02 10.42 12.94
N PRO A 150 24.20 10.99 12.63
CA PRO A 150 25.42 10.20 12.56
C PRO A 150 25.76 9.67 13.96
N VAL A 151 26.18 8.41 14.04
CA VAL A 151 26.56 7.77 15.30
C VAL A 151 28.08 7.64 15.36
N ARG A 152 28.63 6.55 14.81
CA ARG A 152 30.08 6.27 14.81
C ARG A 152 30.41 5.24 13.74
N GLY A 153 31.59 5.38 13.12
CA GLY A 153 32.12 4.37 12.19
C GLY A 153 31.31 4.24 10.90
N GLY A 154 30.79 5.35 10.37
CA GLY A 154 29.94 5.35 9.17
C GLY A 154 28.49 4.95 9.42
N LEU A 155 28.15 4.46 10.62
CA LEU A 155 26.75 4.18 10.99
C LEU A 155 26.01 5.46 11.37
N GLY A 156 24.76 5.55 10.92
CA GLY A 156 23.82 6.60 11.27
C GLY A 156 22.41 6.06 11.45
N PHE A 157 21.55 6.88 12.06
CA PHE A 157 20.11 6.70 12.03
C PHE A 157 19.50 7.70 11.07
N TYR A 158 18.38 7.34 10.47
CA TYR A 158 17.54 8.28 9.75
C TYR A 158 16.08 8.12 10.16
N GLY A 159 15.35 9.23 10.05
CA GLY A 159 13.93 9.29 10.25
C GLY A 159 13.29 10.17 9.18
N LEU A 160 12.12 9.77 8.71
CA LEU A 160 11.29 10.56 7.82
C LEU A 160 9.87 10.59 8.36
N ALA A 161 9.23 11.75 8.30
CA ALA A 161 7.81 11.92 8.57
C ALA A 161 7.22 12.84 7.51
N GLY A 162 6.02 12.53 7.04
CA GLY A 162 5.35 13.33 6.02
C GLY A 162 3.83 13.19 6.05
N TYR A 163 3.18 14.24 5.57
CA TYR A 163 1.74 14.37 5.48
C TYR A 163 1.35 15.13 4.23
N GLY A 164 0.22 14.79 3.62
CA GLY A 164 -0.35 15.62 2.57
C GLY A 164 -1.64 15.08 1.96
N PRO A 165 -2.19 15.76 0.95
CA PRO A 165 -3.43 15.36 0.32
C PRO A 165 -3.27 14.07 -0.50
N ALA A 166 -4.31 13.25 -0.49
CA ALA A 166 -4.43 12.06 -1.31
C ALA A 166 -5.75 12.05 -2.08
N ARG A 167 -5.77 11.35 -3.20
CA ARG A 167 -6.94 11.04 -4.01
C ARG A 167 -6.99 9.54 -4.22
N LEU A 168 -8.15 8.95 -3.89
CA LEU A 168 -8.47 7.55 -4.13
C LEU A 168 -9.47 7.49 -5.29
N GLU A 169 -9.16 6.70 -6.31
CA GLU A 169 -10.07 6.33 -7.39
C GLU A 169 -10.37 4.83 -7.24
N THR A 170 -11.64 4.46 -7.17
CA THR A 170 -12.07 3.07 -6.99
C THR A 170 -13.04 2.67 -8.10
N LEU A 171 -12.78 1.55 -8.75
CA LEU A 171 -13.66 0.94 -9.74
C LEU A 171 -14.20 -0.38 -9.18
N LEU A 172 -15.53 -0.46 -9.09
CA LEU A 172 -16.24 -1.64 -8.61
C LEU A 172 -16.80 -2.47 -9.78
N PRO A 173 -17.04 -3.77 -9.60
CA PRO A 173 -17.59 -4.62 -10.65
C PRO A 173 -18.97 -4.12 -11.08
N GLY A 174 -19.20 -4.07 -12.39
CA GLY A 174 -20.47 -3.59 -12.96
C GLY A 174 -20.63 -2.06 -12.98
N GLN A 175 -19.64 -1.28 -12.53
CA GLN A 175 -19.62 0.16 -12.73
C GLN A 175 -18.76 0.54 -13.95
N ASN A 176 -19.28 1.47 -14.76
CA ASN A 176 -18.56 2.00 -15.94
C ASN A 176 -17.69 3.23 -15.61
N ALA A 177 -17.79 3.76 -14.39
CA ALA A 177 -17.07 4.95 -13.97
C ALA A 177 -16.45 4.74 -12.57
N ALA A 178 -15.23 5.26 -12.38
CA ALA A 178 -14.54 5.19 -11.11
C ALA A 178 -15.12 6.21 -10.11
N ILE A 179 -15.34 5.76 -8.88
CA ILE A 179 -15.68 6.63 -7.75
C ILE A 179 -14.41 7.31 -7.27
N THR A 180 -14.42 8.64 -7.19
CA THR A 180 -13.30 9.41 -6.65
C THR A 180 -13.62 9.89 -5.23
N SER A 181 -12.67 9.69 -4.31
CA SER A 181 -12.68 10.27 -2.98
C SER A 181 -11.39 11.02 -2.68
N ASN A 182 -11.52 12.14 -1.96
CA ASN A 182 -10.39 12.86 -1.42
C ASN A 182 -9.99 12.27 -0.06
N GLY A 183 -8.73 12.42 0.28
CA GLY A 183 -8.18 11.87 1.50
C GLY A 183 -6.85 12.50 1.88
N ARG A 184 -6.18 11.83 2.80
CA ARG A 184 -4.94 12.26 3.43
C ARG A 184 -3.95 11.12 3.41
N TYR A 185 -2.69 11.44 3.16
CA TYR A 185 -1.57 10.53 3.19
C TYR A 185 -0.72 10.83 4.42
N LEU A 186 -0.40 9.81 5.21
CA LEU A 186 0.60 9.86 6.27
C LEU A 186 1.72 8.88 5.93
N ILE A 187 2.97 9.30 6.09
CA ILE A 187 4.14 8.44 5.98
C ILE A 187 5.07 8.70 7.15
N SER A 188 5.64 7.61 7.67
CA SER A 188 6.77 7.66 8.58
C SER A 188 7.75 6.56 8.23
N GLU A 189 9.03 6.79 8.46
CA GLU A 189 10.08 5.80 8.29
C GLU A 189 11.17 6.05 9.32
N ILE A 190 11.70 4.98 9.91
CA ILE A 190 12.88 5.03 10.74
C ILE A 190 13.84 3.94 10.31
N GLY A 191 15.14 4.18 10.37
CA GLY A 191 16.10 3.20 9.92
C GLY A 191 17.53 3.51 10.28
N LEU A 192 18.39 2.60 9.85
CA LEU A 192 19.84 2.68 9.93
C LEU A 192 20.41 3.01 8.56
N THR A 193 21.47 3.81 8.54
CA THR A 193 22.30 4.04 7.36
C THR A 193 23.73 3.65 7.66
N TYR A 194 24.46 3.24 6.62
CA TYR A 194 25.88 3.01 6.64
C TYR A 194 26.53 3.72 5.45
N SER A 195 27.46 4.63 5.76
CA SER A 195 28.23 5.37 4.77
C SER A 195 29.33 4.51 4.19
N LEU A 196 29.27 4.31 2.87
CA LEU A 196 30.30 3.71 2.06
C LEU A 196 31.24 4.81 1.55
N VAL A 197 32.51 4.66 1.89
CA VAL A 197 33.57 5.52 1.34
C VAL A 197 33.82 5.07 -0.09
N ILE A 198 33.55 5.96 -1.05
CA ILE A 198 33.84 5.75 -2.46
C ILE A 198 34.82 6.83 -2.86
N THR A 199 35.94 6.42 -3.46
CA THR A 199 37.01 7.31 -3.91
C THR A 199 36.96 7.39 -5.44
N ASP A 200 35.88 7.94 -5.97
CA ASP A 200 35.69 8.19 -7.40
C ASP A 200 35.64 9.71 -7.66
N ALA A 201 36.07 10.17 -8.84
CA ALA A 201 36.07 11.59 -9.19
C ALA A 201 34.65 12.18 -9.30
N PHE A 202 33.64 11.36 -9.57
CA PHE A 202 32.25 11.79 -9.78
C PHE A 202 31.32 11.44 -8.61
N VAL A 203 31.66 10.41 -7.82
CA VAL A 203 30.88 9.96 -6.67
C VAL A 203 31.65 10.23 -5.39
N LYS A 204 31.22 11.24 -4.63
CA LYS A 204 31.83 11.64 -3.35
C LYS A 204 31.51 10.69 -2.20
N GLY A 205 30.51 9.83 -2.36
CA GLY A 205 30.17 8.80 -1.38
C GLY A 205 28.86 8.11 -1.69
N ALA A 206 28.59 7.01 -1.00
CA ALA A 206 27.28 6.36 -1.03
C ALA A 206 26.83 6.00 0.39
N ASN A 207 25.53 5.87 0.59
CA ASN A 207 24.94 5.37 1.81
C ASN A 207 24.00 4.22 1.47
N VAL A 208 24.16 3.10 2.16
CA VAL A 208 23.16 2.03 2.16
C VAL A 208 22.33 2.16 3.42
N GLY A 209 21.03 1.91 3.33
CA GLY A 209 20.13 2.03 4.47
C GLY A 209 19.13 0.89 4.54
N LEU A 210 18.77 0.56 5.78
CA LEU A 210 17.74 -0.40 6.12
C LEU A 210 16.75 0.31 7.04
N GLY A 211 15.50 0.42 6.61
CA GLY A 211 14.47 1.10 7.38
C GLY A 211 13.20 0.28 7.52
N TYR A 212 12.30 0.79 8.35
CA TYR A 212 10.94 0.34 8.47
C TYR A 212 10.02 1.53 8.25
N ARG A 213 9.21 1.45 7.21
CA ARG A 213 8.30 2.49 6.75
C ARG A 213 6.87 2.10 7.09
N SER A 214 6.08 3.04 7.60
CA SER A 214 4.64 2.93 7.76
C SER A 214 3.95 4.04 6.97
N GLN A 215 2.93 3.65 6.21
CA GLN A 215 2.16 4.48 5.30
C GLN A 215 0.68 4.29 5.60
N THR A 216 -0.08 5.37 5.62
CA THR A 216 -1.53 5.32 5.80
C THR A 216 -2.20 6.26 4.81
N VAL A 217 -3.20 5.75 4.10
CA VAL A 217 -4.13 6.54 3.29
C VAL A 217 -5.46 6.50 4.00
N LYS A 218 -6.01 7.66 4.31
CA LYS A 218 -7.35 7.79 4.87
C LYS A 218 -8.22 8.64 3.95
N THR A 219 -9.40 8.17 3.56
CA THR A 219 -10.40 9.02 2.89
C THR A 219 -11.37 9.61 3.91
N ASP A 220 -11.85 10.82 3.60
CA ASP A 220 -12.92 11.47 4.36
C ASP A 220 -14.25 11.07 3.69
N GLY A 221 -14.67 9.81 3.89
CA GLY A 221 -15.82 9.18 3.24
C GLY A 221 -15.54 8.58 1.85
N VAL A 222 -15.92 7.32 1.64
CA VAL A 222 -16.00 6.72 0.29
C VAL A 222 -17.39 7.01 -0.30
N GLY A 223 -17.43 7.55 -1.52
CA GLY A 223 -18.68 7.88 -2.24
C GLY A 223 -19.61 6.67 -2.49
N PRO A 224 -20.76 6.87 -3.18
CA PRO A 224 -22.00 6.05 -3.12
C PRO A 224 -21.93 4.59 -3.63
N GLY A 225 -20.74 4.00 -3.79
CA GLY A 225 -20.56 2.59 -4.16
C GLY A 225 -20.57 1.60 -2.99
N PHE A 226 -20.66 2.10 -1.75
CA PHE A 226 -20.82 1.32 -0.54
C PHE A 226 -22.18 1.66 0.08
N LEU A 227 -22.93 0.64 0.55
CA LEU A 227 -24.23 0.84 1.20
C LEU A 227 -24.17 1.80 2.40
N ASP A 228 -23.01 1.89 3.07
CA ASP A 228 -22.72 2.88 4.12
C ASP A 228 -21.57 3.80 3.69
N GLN A 229 -21.72 5.11 3.96
CA GLN A 229 -20.59 6.04 3.94
C GLN A 229 -19.59 5.65 5.03
N ARG A 230 -18.50 4.96 4.64
CA ARG A 230 -17.41 4.60 5.55
C ARG A 230 -16.13 5.32 5.16
N ASP A 231 -15.28 5.58 6.15
CA ASP A 231 -13.92 6.03 5.91
C ASP A 231 -13.09 4.84 5.40
N TYR A 232 -12.44 4.98 4.24
CA TYR A 232 -11.44 4.02 3.80
C TYR A 232 -10.13 4.32 4.48
N ARG A 233 -9.55 3.31 5.13
CA ARG A 233 -8.23 3.38 5.74
C ARG A 233 -7.38 2.23 5.22
N ASP A 234 -6.38 2.56 4.40
CA ASP A 234 -5.34 1.65 3.96
C ASP A 234 -4.09 1.89 4.80
N VAL A 235 -3.57 0.85 5.45
CA VAL A 235 -2.35 0.90 6.25
C VAL A 235 -1.37 -0.13 5.70
N LYS A 236 -0.18 0.35 5.37
CA LYS A 236 0.92 -0.45 4.85
C LYS A 236 2.19 -0.18 5.62
N ASP A 237 2.91 -1.23 5.98
CA ASP A 237 4.18 -1.09 6.66
C ASP A 237 5.19 -2.17 6.29
N GLY A 238 6.48 -1.84 6.35
CA GLY A 238 7.53 -2.84 6.27
C GLY A 238 8.89 -2.30 5.88
N VAL A 239 9.80 -3.21 5.56
CA VAL A 239 11.22 -2.92 5.42
C VAL A 239 11.60 -2.26 4.09
N THR A 240 12.25 -1.11 4.21
CA THR A 240 12.86 -0.38 3.09
C THR A 240 14.34 -0.72 2.98
N LEU A 241 14.83 -0.83 1.75
CA LEU A 241 16.26 -0.90 1.46
C LEU A 241 16.60 0.32 0.62
N SER A 242 17.49 1.18 1.11
CA SER A 242 17.86 2.41 0.42
C SER A 242 19.31 2.40 -0.04
N LEU A 243 19.56 2.98 -1.21
CA LEU A 243 20.88 3.32 -1.71
C LEU A 243 20.85 4.80 -2.12
N THR A 244 21.67 5.63 -1.49
CA THR A 244 21.79 7.05 -1.82
C THR A 244 23.21 7.37 -2.24
N VAL A 245 23.39 7.96 -3.42
CA VAL A 245 24.69 8.36 -3.96
C VAL A 245 24.87 9.87 -3.83
N ALA A 246 26.04 10.32 -3.37
CA ALA A 246 26.41 11.73 -3.28
C ALA A 246 27.34 12.12 -4.45
N LEU A 247 26.98 13.18 -5.16
CA LEU A 247 27.72 13.76 -6.29
C LEU A 247 28.50 15.02 -5.88
#